data_AF-E7PG05-F1
#
_entry.id   AF-E7PG05-F1
#
_cell.length_a   1.000
_cell.length_b   1.000
_cell.length_c   1.000
_cell.angle_alpha   90.00
_cell.angle_beta   90.00
_cell.angle_gamma   90.00
#
_symmetry.space_group_name_H-M   'P 1'
#
loop_
_entity.id
_entity.type
_entity.pdbx_description
1 polymer ?
#
loop_
_entity_poly.entity_id
_entity_poly.type
_entity_poly.pdbx_seq_one_letter_code
_entity_poly.pdbx_strand_id
1 'polypeptide(L)'
;MTDKRPLTRWSLAATLLLCVGTSAFAQDSALHSGKYEQLMLAVTPDHQVEGYYAEERGEDPPFSCAFYLKGNVEAGKDVAVSSWSDGAYPGTLKPSTDGVTLTIEQGQQHSGCLNVLMPDIATGLDLTQTASKQWISLVKVKADKAWLQKTPNAKATRGAYIVKGDVVGVLAFKDGAAQV
;
A
#
# COMPACT_ATOMS: atom_id res chain seq x y z
N MET A 1 69.66 -47.28 -36.39
CA MET A 1 68.51 -46.43 -36.73
C MET A 1 67.67 -46.27 -35.47
N THR A 2 67.63 -45.05 -34.93
CA THR A 2 66.49 -44.34 -34.29
C THR A 2 65.36 -45.21 -33.70
N ASP A 3 64.82 -45.02 -32.50
CA ASP A 3 64.87 -43.90 -31.56
C ASP A 3 64.27 -44.37 -30.20
N LYS A 4 64.25 -43.45 -29.25
CA LYS A 4 64.13 -43.55 -27.80
C LYS A 4 62.82 -44.11 -27.20
N ARG A 5 63.01 -44.77 -26.03
CA ARG A 5 62.27 -44.72 -24.74
C ARG A 5 61.47 -43.40 -24.47
N PRO A 6 60.70 -43.22 -23.36
CA PRO A 6 59.99 -44.12 -22.42
C PRO A 6 58.63 -43.51 -21.90
N LEU A 7 58.17 -43.98 -20.72
CA LEU A 7 57.40 -43.27 -19.65
C LEU A 7 55.85 -43.31 -19.65
N THR A 8 55.33 -44.10 -18.72
CA THR A 8 54.63 -43.65 -17.50
C THR A 8 53.69 -42.43 -17.59
N ARG A 9 52.41 -42.59 -17.18
CA ARG A 9 51.75 -41.66 -16.23
C ARG A 9 50.35 -42.06 -15.76
N TRP A 10 50.19 -42.07 -14.43
CA TRP A 10 48.95 -41.79 -13.70
C TRP A 10 48.36 -40.41 -14.05
N SER A 11 47.04 -40.25 -13.86
CA SER A 11 46.34 -39.09 -13.25
C SER A 11 44.83 -39.38 -13.19
N LEU A 12 44.22 -39.60 -12.02
CA LEU A 12 43.53 -38.59 -11.19
C LEU A 12 42.42 -37.84 -11.94
N ALA A 13 41.19 -38.35 -11.84
CA ALA A 13 39.98 -37.64 -12.27
C ALA A 13 39.58 -36.62 -11.18
N ALA A 14 39.58 -35.34 -11.54
CA ALA A 14 39.17 -34.24 -10.68
C ALA A 14 37.64 -34.01 -10.80
N THR A 15 36.94 -34.03 -9.67
CA THR A 15 35.51 -33.76 -9.60
C THR A 15 35.27 -32.25 -9.59
N LEU A 16 34.69 -31.70 -10.65
CA LEU A 16 34.20 -30.31 -10.69
C LEU A 16 32.88 -30.21 -9.90
N LEU A 17 32.89 -29.50 -8.77
CA LEU A 17 31.67 -29.05 -8.10
C LEU A 17 31.20 -27.75 -8.78
N LEU A 18 30.12 -27.81 -9.56
CA LEU A 18 29.43 -26.63 -10.05
C LEU A 18 28.51 -26.07 -8.95
N CYS A 19 28.92 -24.94 -8.35
CA CYS A 19 28.02 -24.10 -7.57
C CYS A 19 27.03 -23.43 -8.54
N VAL A 20 25.83 -23.99 -8.69
CA VAL A 20 24.72 -23.30 -9.33
C VAL A 20 24.26 -22.22 -8.37
N GLY A 21 24.72 -20.98 -8.59
CA GLY A 21 24.25 -19.82 -7.86
C GLY A 21 22.76 -19.62 -8.15
N THR A 22 21.91 -19.84 -7.15
CA THR A 22 20.51 -19.41 -7.21
C THR A 22 20.50 -17.89 -7.22
N SER A 23 20.14 -17.30 -8.36
CA SER A 23 19.78 -15.88 -8.40
C SER A 23 18.62 -15.68 -7.42
N ALA A 24 18.90 -15.06 -6.28
CA ALA A 24 17.85 -14.53 -5.43
C ALA A 24 17.17 -13.42 -6.23
N PHE A 25 16.02 -13.73 -6.82
CA PHE A 25 15.12 -12.68 -7.28
C PHE A 25 14.78 -11.85 -6.05
N ALA A 26 15.26 -10.61 -6.02
CA ALA A 26 14.76 -9.63 -5.08
C ALA A 26 13.24 -9.60 -5.28
N GLN A 27 12.49 -10.11 -4.31
CA GLN A 27 11.05 -9.91 -4.27
C GLN A 27 10.87 -8.43 -4.03
N ASP A 28 10.68 -7.68 -5.11
CA ASP A 28 10.19 -6.31 -5.04
C ASP A 28 8.85 -6.42 -4.29
N SER A 29 8.79 -5.93 -3.06
CA SER A 29 7.56 -5.99 -2.26
C SER A 29 6.53 -5.16 -3.01
N ALA A 30 5.56 -5.81 -3.65
CA ALA A 30 4.54 -5.08 -4.39
C ALA A 30 3.61 -4.36 -3.42
N LEU A 31 3.09 -3.19 -3.81
CA LEU A 31 1.97 -2.59 -3.08
C LEU A 31 0.73 -3.48 -3.22
N HIS A 32 0.00 -3.61 -2.12
CA HIS A 32 -1.23 -4.39 -2.07
C HIS A 32 -2.35 -3.59 -1.41
N SER A 33 -3.58 -3.84 -1.83
CA SER A 33 -4.74 -3.24 -1.17
C SER A 33 -4.88 -3.80 0.26
N GLY A 34 -5.25 -2.95 1.21
CA GLY A 34 -5.36 -3.34 2.60
C GLY A 34 -5.53 -2.19 3.58
N LYS A 35 -5.58 -2.54 4.86
CA LYS A 35 -5.44 -1.62 5.97
C LYS A 35 -4.02 -1.72 6.51
N TYR A 36 -3.37 -0.58 6.63
CA TYR A 36 -2.01 -0.39 7.14
C TYR A 36 -2.11 0.56 8.34
N GLU A 37 -2.31 0.00 9.53
CA GLU A 37 -2.65 0.79 10.74
C GLU A 37 -3.71 1.88 10.48
N GLN A 38 -3.35 3.17 10.48
CA GLN A 38 -4.21 4.33 10.25
C GLN A 38 -4.50 4.63 8.76
N LEU A 39 -3.85 3.92 7.83
CA LEU A 39 -3.99 4.09 6.39
C LEU A 39 -4.87 2.98 5.77
N MET A 40 -5.91 3.38 5.06
CA MET A 40 -6.58 2.53 4.07
C MET A 40 -5.91 2.72 2.72
N LEU A 41 -5.61 1.62 2.03
CA LEU A 41 -4.93 1.64 0.73
C LEU A 41 -5.66 0.74 -0.26
N ALA A 42 -5.96 1.26 -1.45
CA ALA A 42 -6.43 0.49 -2.59
C ALA A 42 -5.44 0.65 -3.75
N VAL A 43 -5.01 -0.47 -4.30
CA VAL A 43 -4.29 -0.56 -5.57
C VAL A 43 -5.30 -0.98 -6.63
N THR A 44 -5.56 -0.11 -7.58
CA THR A 44 -6.57 -0.31 -8.61
C THR A 44 -6.05 -1.26 -9.70
N PRO A 45 -6.94 -1.88 -10.50
CA PRO A 45 -6.53 -2.73 -11.63
C PRO A 45 -5.71 -2.00 -12.70
N ASP A 46 -5.83 -0.67 -12.79
CA ASP A 46 -5.05 0.20 -13.70
C ASP A 46 -3.79 0.77 -13.04
N HIS A 47 -3.30 0.14 -11.98
CA HIS A 47 -2.07 0.51 -11.27
C HIS A 47 -2.09 1.91 -10.65
N GLN A 48 -3.26 2.43 -10.29
CA GLN A 48 -3.38 3.61 -9.45
C GLN A 48 -3.38 3.21 -7.97
N VAL A 49 -2.90 4.11 -7.13
CA VAL A 49 -3.02 4.00 -5.67
C VAL A 49 -4.00 5.04 -5.19
N GLU A 50 -4.97 4.61 -4.39
CA GLU A 50 -5.87 5.48 -3.63
C GLU A 50 -5.69 5.18 -2.15
N GLY A 51 -5.48 6.22 -1.34
CA GLY A 51 -5.30 6.07 0.09
C GLY A 51 -6.09 7.08 0.91
N TYR A 52 -6.38 6.70 2.14
CA TYR A 52 -6.98 7.58 3.15
C TYR A 52 -6.33 7.28 4.50
N TYR A 53 -5.61 8.28 5.02
CA TYR A 53 -5.01 8.23 6.35
C TYR A 53 -5.92 8.95 7.34
N ALA A 54 -6.16 8.36 8.50
CA ALA A 54 -6.89 8.98 9.59
C ALA A 54 -6.38 8.52 10.96
N GLU A 55 -5.93 9.47 11.78
CA GLU A 55 -5.48 9.26 13.16
C GLU A 55 -6.14 10.26 14.12
N GLU A 56 -6.43 9.80 15.34
CA GLU A 56 -6.88 10.65 16.45
C GLU A 56 -5.93 10.50 17.64
N ARG A 57 -5.70 11.61 18.37
CA ARG A 57 -4.79 11.65 19.52
C ARG A 57 -5.29 12.60 20.61
N GLY A 58 -5.09 12.23 21.87
CA GLY A 58 -5.48 13.02 23.04
C GLY A 58 -6.87 12.66 23.57
N GLU A 59 -7.33 13.43 24.56
CA GLU A 59 -8.59 13.20 25.26
C GLU A 59 -9.49 14.44 25.17
N ASP A 60 -10.76 14.20 24.81
CA ASP A 60 -11.94 15.08 24.88
C ASP A 60 -11.74 16.61 24.77
N PRO A 61 -11.80 17.19 23.55
CA PRO A 61 -11.91 16.52 22.25
C PRO A 61 -10.53 16.04 21.74
N PRO A 62 -10.47 14.89 21.04
CA PRO A 62 -9.23 14.45 20.42
C PRO A 62 -8.82 15.40 19.29
N PHE A 63 -7.51 15.55 19.10
CA PHE A 63 -6.97 16.07 17.86
C PHE A 63 -7.12 15.01 16.78
N SER A 64 -7.60 15.39 15.60
CA SER A 64 -7.75 14.50 14.45
C SER A 64 -6.87 14.97 13.30
N CYS A 65 -6.34 14.01 12.56
CA CYS A 65 -5.61 14.22 11.33
C CYS A 65 -6.16 13.27 10.28
N ALA A 66 -6.62 13.80 9.16
CA ALA A 66 -7.06 12.98 8.04
C ALA A 66 -6.74 13.64 6.71
N PHE A 67 -6.30 12.82 5.76
CA PHE A 67 -6.03 13.25 4.39
C PHE A 67 -6.17 12.07 3.42
N TYR A 68 -6.48 12.41 2.17
CA TYR A 68 -6.49 11.48 1.05
C TYR A 68 -5.11 11.49 0.41
N LEU A 69 -4.77 10.43 -0.33
CA LEU A 69 -3.61 10.40 -1.20
C LEU A 69 -3.90 9.62 -2.48
N LYS A 70 -3.22 9.99 -3.57
CA LYS A 70 -3.31 9.32 -4.85
C LYS A 70 -1.97 9.32 -5.58
N GLY A 71 -1.68 8.23 -6.28
CA GLY A 71 -0.47 8.07 -7.09
C GLY A 71 -0.63 6.99 -8.16
N ASN A 72 0.45 6.70 -8.88
CA ASN A 72 0.51 5.63 -9.87
C ASN A 72 1.68 4.70 -9.54
N VAL A 73 1.44 3.39 -9.57
CA VAL A 73 2.47 2.37 -9.38
C VAL A 73 3.29 2.27 -10.66
N GLU A 74 4.60 2.48 -10.54
CA GLU A 74 5.57 2.18 -11.58
C GLU A 74 6.46 1.04 -11.10
N ALA A 75 6.65 0.02 -11.93
CA ALA A 75 7.46 -1.14 -11.57
C ALA A 75 8.90 -0.74 -11.18
N GLY A 76 9.38 -1.23 -10.03
CA GLY A 76 10.72 -0.95 -9.53
C GLY A 76 10.96 0.46 -9.01
N LYS A 77 9.91 1.25 -8.74
CA LYS A 77 10.02 2.61 -8.18
C LYS A 77 9.13 2.82 -6.96
N ASP A 78 9.56 3.72 -6.09
CA ASP A 78 8.68 4.28 -5.06
C ASP A 78 7.52 5.02 -5.73
N VAL A 79 6.32 4.91 -5.14
CA VAL A 79 5.13 5.55 -5.70
C VAL A 79 5.11 7.01 -5.31
N ALA A 80 5.27 7.90 -6.28
CA ALA A 80 5.00 9.31 -6.09
C ALA A 80 3.50 9.50 -5.83
N VAL A 81 3.16 10.17 -4.72
CA VAL A 81 1.79 10.46 -4.32
C VAL A 81 1.58 11.96 -4.14
N SER A 82 0.34 12.40 -4.34
CA SER A 82 -0.13 13.69 -3.86
C SER A 82 -1.18 13.43 -2.78
N SER A 83 -1.00 14.04 -1.61
CA SER A 83 -1.97 14.01 -0.53
C SER A 83 -2.80 15.29 -0.48
N TRP A 84 -4.06 15.21 -0.04
CA TRP A 84 -4.91 16.40 0.13
C TRP A 84 -5.92 16.28 1.27
N SER A 85 -6.20 17.43 1.89
CA SER A 85 -7.38 17.64 2.73
C SER A 85 -8.01 18.99 2.36
N ASP A 86 -7.31 20.08 2.67
CA ASP A 86 -7.60 21.45 2.21
C ASP A 86 -6.57 21.94 1.19
N GLY A 87 -5.28 21.65 1.45
CA GLY A 87 -4.16 21.85 0.52
C GLY A 87 -3.66 20.53 -0.05
N ALA A 88 -2.85 20.59 -1.12
CA ALA A 88 -2.22 19.43 -1.74
C ALA A 88 -0.70 19.43 -1.49
N TYR A 89 -0.16 18.30 -1.06
CA TYR A 89 1.27 18.15 -0.75
C TYR A 89 1.86 16.92 -1.45
N PRO A 90 3.09 17.00 -1.96
CA PRO A 90 3.77 15.87 -2.55
C PRO A 90 4.27 14.89 -1.48
N GLY A 91 4.42 13.64 -1.88
CA GLY A 91 4.95 12.59 -1.04
C GLY A 91 5.36 11.35 -1.80
N THR A 92 5.77 10.33 -1.06
CA THR A 92 6.10 9.01 -1.58
C THR A 92 5.44 7.92 -0.73
N LEU A 93 5.09 6.82 -1.39
CA LEU A 93 4.63 5.61 -0.76
C LEU A 93 5.52 4.45 -1.22
N LYS A 94 6.18 3.81 -0.25
CA LYS A 94 7.13 2.74 -0.50
C LYS A 94 6.68 1.46 0.17
N PRO A 95 6.63 0.31 -0.54
CA PRO A 95 6.48 -0.99 0.10
C PRO A 95 7.59 -1.29 1.10
N SER A 96 7.25 -1.85 2.26
CA SER A 96 8.20 -2.42 3.22
C SER A 96 8.00 -3.94 3.34
N THR A 97 8.76 -4.60 4.22
CA THR A 97 8.68 -6.06 4.42
C THR A 97 7.29 -6.52 4.89
N ASP A 98 6.65 -5.75 5.77
CA ASP A 98 5.39 -6.07 6.45
C ASP A 98 4.32 -4.98 6.29
N GLY A 99 4.58 -3.98 5.46
CA GLY A 99 3.75 -2.79 5.40
C GLY A 99 4.13 -1.83 4.29
N VAL A 100 4.02 -0.53 4.60
CA VAL A 100 4.44 0.58 3.74
C VAL A 100 5.11 1.66 4.56
N THR A 101 6.03 2.40 3.95
CA THR A 101 6.54 3.67 4.46
C THR A 101 5.84 4.79 3.68
N LEU A 102 5.09 5.65 4.38
CA LEU A 102 4.43 6.84 3.82
C LEU A 102 5.20 8.09 4.21
N THR A 103 5.64 8.87 3.22
CA THR A 103 6.33 10.15 3.43
C THR A 103 5.53 11.26 2.77
N ILE A 104 5.17 12.32 3.51
CA ILE A 104 4.53 13.52 2.96
C ILE A 104 5.36 14.74 3.37
N GLU A 105 5.97 15.45 2.43
CA GLU A 105 7.00 16.46 2.70
C GLU A 105 6.52 17.58 3.63
N GLN A 106 5.24 17.96 3.54
CA GLN A 106 4.61 18.95 4.41
C GLN A 106 3.36 18.37 5.08
N GLY A 107 3.37 17.09 5.44
CA GLY A 107 2.16 16.41 5.93
C GLY A 107 1.60 16.98 7.23
N GLN A 108 2.42 17.60 8.08
CA GLN A 108 1.96 18.32 9.26
C GLN A 108 1.14 19.59 8.95
N GLN A 109 1.21 20.11 7.71
CA GLN A 109 0.41 21.25 7.27
C GLN A 109 -1.01 20.88 6.87
N HIS A 110 -1.32 19.58 6.72
CA HIS A 110 -2.72 19.15 6.66
C HIS A 110 -3.46 19.59 7.93
N SER A 111 -4.71 20.00 7.75
CA SER A 111 -5.56 20.46 8.86
C SER A 111 -5.59 19.42 10.00
N GLY A 112 -5.24 19.87 11.21
CA GLY A 112 -5.18 19.05 12.43
C GLY A 112 -3.92 18.20 12.60
N CYS A 113 -3.15 17.95 11.55
CA CYS A 113 -2.04 17.00 11.57
C CYS A 113 -0.82 17.45 12.39
N LEU A 114 -0.60 18.75 12.58
CA LEU A 114 0.47 19.24 13.45
C LEU A 114 0.40 18.71 14.90
N ASN A 115 -0.81 18.48 15.42
CA ASN A 115 -1.02 18.01 16.79
C ASN A 115 -1.08 16.47 16.91
N VAL A 116 -1.08 15.76 15.77
CA VAL A 116 -1.26 14.30 15.69
C VAL A 116 -0.02 13.61 15.13
N LEU A 117 0.61 14.11 14.07
CA LEU A 117 1.76 13.47 13.44
C LEU A 117 3.08 13.89 14.11
N MET A 118 3.39 13.28 15.26
CA MET A 118 4.70 13.40 15.90
C MET A 118 5.33 12.01 16.12
N PRO A 119 6.58 11.77 15.66
CA PRO A 119 7.45 12.69 14.88
C PRO A 119 6.98 12.89 13.43
N ASP A 120 7.65 13.78 12.70
CA ASP A 120 7.22 14.30 11.40
C ASP A 120 7.13 13.21 10.32
N ILE A 121 5.96 13.14 9.68
CA ILE A 121 5.69 12.26 8.53
C ILE A 121 6.59 12.57 7.32
N ALA A 122 7.20 13.76 7.26
CA ALA A 122 8.20 14.07 6.24
C ALA A 122 9.47 13.21 6.34
N THR A 123 9.71 12.55 7.48
CA THR A 123 10.81 11.59 7.65
C THR A 123 10.44 10.15 7.28
N GLY A 124 9.17 9.90 6.92
CA GLY A 124 8.63 8.58 6.67
C GLY A 124 7.92 8.00 7.88
N LEU A 125 6.70 7.52 7.66
CA LEU A 125 5.87 6.83 8.63
C LEU A 125 5.73 5.36 8.19
N ASP A 126 6.34 4.46 8.95
CA ASP A 126 6.19 3.02 8.72
C ASP A 126 4.86 2.54 9.28
N LEU A 127 4.07 1.88 8.43
CA LEU A 127 2.71 1.43 8.73
C LEU A 127 2.59 -0.05 8.41
N THR A 128 2.40 -0.86 9.45
CA THR A 128 2.27 -2.32 9.31
C THR A 128 0.93 -2.70 8.68
N GLN A 129 0.92 -3.68 7.77
CA GLN A 129 -0.33 -4.21 7.25
C GLN A 129 -1.10 -4.97 8.35
N THR A 130 -2.28 -4.48 8.69
CA THR A 130 -3.17 -5.08 9.70
C THR A 130 -4.27 -5.93 9.09
N ALA A 131 -4.61 -5.68 7.82
CA ALA A 131 -5.55 -6.52 7.07
C ALA A 131 -5.30 -6.44 5.56
N SER A 132 -5.16 -7.60 4.90
CA SER A 132 -5.20 -7.68 3.44
C SER A 132 -6.64 -7.56 2.93
N LYS A 133 -6.85 -6.76 1.88
CA LYS A 133 -8.16 -6.52 1.26
C LYS A 133 -8.05 -6.61 -0.26
N GLN A 134 -9.18 -6.81 -0.93
CA GLN A 134 -9.28 -6.82 -2.39
C GLN A 134 -9.94 -5.53 -2.89
N TRP A 135 -9.65 -4.41 -2.23
CA TRP A 135 -10.23 -3.12 -2.61
C TRP A 135 -9.64 -2.67 -3.95
N ILE A 136 -10.53 -2.26 -4.87
CA ILE A 136 -10.21 -1.72 -6.19
C ILE A 136 -10.33 -0.19 -6.24
N SER A 137 -10.85 0.43 -5.18
CA SER A 137 -11.00 1.88 -5.03
C SER A 137 -11.38 2.20 -3.57
N LEU A 138 -11.22 3.46 -3.17
CA LEU A 138 -11.78 4.02 -1.94
C LEU A 138 -12.83 5.08 -2.27
N VAL A 139 -13.97 5.08 -1.57
CA VAL A 139 -15.02 6.09 -1.76
C VAL A 139 -15.42 6.74 -0.44
N LYS A 140 -15.70 8.05 -0.49
CA LYS A 140 -16.26 8.80 0.63
C LYS A 140 -17.78 8.86 0.55
N VAL A 141 -18.44 8.50 1.65
CA VAL A 141 -19.89 8.60 1.77
C VAL A 141 -20.31 10.06 1.89
N LYS A 142 -21.18 10.50 0.97
CA LYS A 142 -21.69 11.88 0.92
C LYS A 142 -23.09 12.04 1.54
N ALA A 143 -23.86 10.96 1.59
CA ALA A 143 -25.21 10.95 2.15
C ALA A 143 -25.16 10.83 3.67
N ASP A 144 -26.10 11.45 4.39
CA ASP A 144 -26.16 11.38 5.86
C ASP A 144 -26.24 9.94 6.36
N LYS A 145 -26.96 9.07 5.63
CA LYS A 145 -26.97 7.62 5.82
C LYS A 145 -26.98 6.91 4.47
N ALA A 146 -25.97 6.08 4.23
CA ALA A 146 -25.93 5.13 3.12
C ALA A 146 -26.30 3.73 3.65
N TRP A 147 -27.55 3.31 3.46
CA TRP A 147 -28.03 2.00 3.90
C TRP A 147 -27.38 0.87 3.09
N LEU A 148 -26.82 -0.11 3.79
CA LEU A 148 -26.25 -1.30 3.18
C LEU A 148 -27.36 -2.21 2.67
N GLN A 149 -27.20 -2.70 1.44
CA GLN A 149 -28.20 -3.47 0.74
C GLN A 149 -27.62 -4.79 0.24
N LYS A 150 -28.47 -5.83 0.19
CA LYS A 150 -28.07 -7.15 -0.33
C LYS A 150 -27.94 -7.16 -1.87
N THR A 151 -28.60 -6.23 -2.56
CA THR A 151 -28.62 -6.15 -4.02
C THR A 151 -28.54 -4.67 -4.45
N PRO A 152 -27.88 -4.34 -5.57
CA PRO A 152 -27.67 -2.96 -6.02
C PRO A 152 -28.95 -2.09 -6.13
N ASN A 153 -30.06 -2.70 -6.55
CA ASN A 153 -31.31 -1.99 -6.86
C ASN A 153 -32.34 -2.01 -5.72
N ALA A 154 -31.96 -2.47 -4.54
CA ALA A 154 -32.89 -2.42 -3.41
C ALA A 154 -33.11 -0.97 -2.95
N LYS A 155 -34.18 -0.74 -2.19
CA LYS A 155 -34.51 0.56 -1.61
C LYS A 155 -34.68 0.42 -0.11
N ALA A 156 -33.63 -0.07 0.55
CA ALA A 156 -33.64 -0.23 2.00
C ALA A 156 -33.68 1.15 2.67
N THR A 157 -34.59 1.32 3.62
CA THR A 157 -34.71 2.51 4.47
C THR A 157 -34.41 2.19 5.94
N ARG A 158 -33.95 0.97 6.23
CA ARG A 158 -33.62 0.44 7.56
C ARG A 158 -32.52 -0.62 7.47
N GLY A 159 -31.73 -0.80 8.52
CA GLY A 159 -30.66 -1.81 8.59
C GLY A 159 -29.30 -1.24 9.00
N ALA A 160 -28.21 -1.91 8.63
CA ALA A 160 -26.88 -1.34 8.77
C ALA A 160 -26.70 -0.19 7.75
N TYR A 161 -25.97 0.84 8.15
CA TYR A 161 -25.66 1.98 7.28
C TYR A 161 -24.27 2.51 7.59
N ILE A 162 -23.71 3.22 6.62
CA ILE A 162 -22.49 4.00 6.74
C ILE A 162 -22.89 5.48 6.76
N VAL A 163 -22.19 6.33 7.53
CA VAL A 163 -22.56 7.74 7.66
C VAL A 163 -21.72 8.64 6.78
N LYS A 164 -22.21 9.87 6.59
CA LYS A 164 -21.50 10.92 5.86
C LYS A 164 -20.10 11.14 6.41
N GLY A 165 -19.12 11.22 5.52
CA GLY A 165 -17.71 11.44 5.85
C GLY A 165 -16.89 10.16 5.92
N ASP A 166 -17.52 9.01 6.19
CA ASP A 166 -16.82 7.73 6.23
C ASP A 166 -16.21 7.39 4.87
N VAL A 167 -15.00 6.85 4.90
CA VAL A 167 -14.31 6.31 3.73
C VAL A 167 -14.37 4.80 3.79
N VAL A 168 -14.78 4.19 2.68
CA VAL A 168 -14.93 2.74 2.57
C VAL A 168 -14.21 2.23 1.34
N GLY A 169 -13.62 1.04 1.47
CA GLY A 169 -13.02 0.36 0.34
C GLY A 169 -14.08 -0.36 -0.49
N VAL A 170 -13.92 -0.31 -1.81
CA VAL A 170 -14.84 -0.86 -2.79
C VAL A 170 -14.24 -2.14 -3.37
N LEU A 171 -15.01 -3.22 -3.37
CA LEU A 171 -14.65 -4.50 -3.99
C LEU A 171 -15.03 -4.56 -5.47
N ALA A 172 -16.14 -3.93 -5.83
CA ALA A 172 -16.64 -3.86 -7.21
C ALA A 172 -17.63 -2.70 -7.37
N PHE A 173 -17.75 -2.19 -8.59
CA PHE A 173 -18.88 -1.36 -9.00
C PHE A 173 -19.84 -2.21 -9.84
N LYS A 174 -21.13 -2.21 -9.49
CA LYS A 174 -22.15 -2.98 -10.19
C LYS A 174 -23.47 -2.23 -10.21
N ASP A 175 -24.02 -2.02 -11.41
CA ASP A 175 -25.30 -1.34 -11.63
C ASP A 175 -25.40 0.03 -10.94
N GLY A 176 -24.29 0.78 -10.92
CA GLY A 176 -24.20 2.09 -10.26
C GLY A 176 -24.04 2.04 -8.73
N ALA A 177 -23.97 0.85 -8.12
CA ALA A 177 -23.70 0.65 -6.70
C ALA A 177 -22.23 0.25 -6.45
N ALA A 178 -21.68 0.67 -5.31
CA ALA A 178 -20.41 0.18 -4.80
C ALA A 178 -20.65 -1.01 -3.86
N GLN A 179 -19.97 -2.12 -4.10
CA GLN A 179 -19.89 -3.24 -3.16
C GLN A 179 -18.78 -2.94 -2.16
N VAL A 180 -19.11 -2.91 -0.87
CA VAL A 180 -18.21 -2.52 0.23
C VAL A 180 -18.12 -3.62 1.28
#